data_AF-A0A813D4Z8-F1
#
_entry.id   AF-A0A813D4Z8-F1
#
_cell.length_a   1.000
_cell.length_b   1.000
_cell.length_c   1.000
_cell.angle_alpha   90.00
_cell.angle_beta   90.00
_cell.angle_gamma   90.00
#
_symmetry.space_group_name_H-M   'P 1'
#
loop_
_entity.id
_entity.type
_entity.pdbx_description
1 polymer ?
#
loop_
_entity_poly.entity_id
_entity_poly.type
_entity_poly.pdbx_seq_one_letter_code
_entity_poly.pdbx_strand_id
1 'polypeptide(L)'
;MADGLRPAQFGHYFWHMMVYLPVFLAFCFTAVKGLFFGPTDVRGFCIVFAEGLLVGIFSCTGFQAPLWSWWHKHVECNMGMPPWVHWMAGSMEFLIVGMRLFDTGGGPAAAMLGGGVDAEVAKRCALAHFVTCGLMGGALWTWPFGVRVLRGLVPSLLVLSASTLASDHWLRLAGMEDDCVKLHAASFGASLLGATAAALLFRDPKVKSSAD
;
A
#
# COMPACT_ATOMS: atom_id res chain seq x y z
N MET A 1 18.70 12.11 -29.93
CA MET A 1 18.79 12.68 -28.56
C MET A 1 17.37 12.69 -28.03
N ALA A 2 17.09 11.89 -27.00
CA ALA A 2 15.74 11.69 -26.48
C ALA A 2 15.18 13.01 -25.94
N ASP A 3 14.02 13.41 -26.44
CA ASP A 3 13.22 14.48 -25.88
C ASP A 3 13.11 14.28 -24.37
N GLY A 4 13.51 15.32 -23.64
CA GLY A 4 13.70 15.28 -22.20
C GLY A 4 12.53 14.60 -21.49
N LEU A 5 12.88 13.62 -20.66
CA LEU A 5 12.04 13.15 -19.55
C LEU A 5 11.70 14.37 -18.71
N ARG A 6 10.60 15.06 -19.05
CA ARG A 6 10.03 16.09 -18.19
C ARG A 6 9.80 15.43 -16.83
N PRO A 7 10.06 16.13 -15.72
CA PRO A 7 9.71 15.62 -14.41
C PRO A 7 8.25 15.14 -14.46
N ALA A 8 7.97 13.93 -13.96
CA ALA A 8 6.60 13.44 -13.89
C ALA A 8 5.74 14.54 -13.23
N GLN A 9 4.74 15.00 -13.97
CA GLN A 9 3.82 16.01 -13.46
C GLN A 9 2.76 15.27 -12.69
N PHE A 10 2.62 15.57 -11.41
CA PHE A 10 1.52 15.03 -10.62
C PHE A 10 0.22 15.75 -10.94
N GLY A 11 -0.88 15.01 -10.91
CA GLY A 11 -2.20 15.60 -10.92
C GLY A 11 -2.40 16.46 -9.67
N HIS A 12 -3.29 17.45 -9.78
CA HIS A 12 -3.64 18.35 -8.69
C HIS A 12 -4.02 17.60 -7.39
N TYR A 13 -4.62 16.42 -7.53
CA TYR A 13 -5.10 15.64 -6.39
C TYR A 13 -4.13 14.56 -5.89
N PHE A 14 -2.92 14.44 -6.44
CA PHE A 14 -1.98 13.38 -6.05
C PHE A 14 -1.75 13.31 -4.54
N TRP A 15 -1.25 14.38 -3.93
CA TRP A 15 -0.95 14.41 -2.49
C TRP A 15 -2.18 14.29 -1.62
N HIS A 16 -3.31 14.81 -2.11
CA HIS A 16 -4.60 14.71 -1.43
C HIS A 16 -5.04 13.25 -1.34
N MET A 17 -4.97 12.49 -2.43
CA MET A 17 -5.40 11.08 -2.47
C MET A 17 -4.38 10.12 -1.87
N MET A 18 -3.07 10.37 -2.05
CA MET A 18 -2.01 9.43 -1.64
C MET A 18 -1.56 9.61 -0.18
N VAL A 19 -1.78 10.79 0.42
CA VAL A 19 -1.25 11.11 1.76
C VAL A 19 -2.29 11.77 2.64
N TYR A 20 -2.82 12.93 2.27
CA TYR A 20 -3.64 13.73 3.19
C TYR A 20 -4.96 13.06 3.56
N LEU A 21 -5.70 12.56 2.57
CA LEU A 21 -6.97 11.88 2.81
C LEU A 21 -6.77 10.58 3.60
N PRO A 22 -5.84 9.66 3.25
CA PRO A 22 -5.58 8.47 4.05
C PRO A 22 -5.17 8.77 5.50
N VAL A 23 -4.31 9.77 5.72
CA VAL A 23 -3.90 10.20 7.06
C VAL A 23 -5.08 10.78 7.85
N PHE A 24 -5.91 11.61 7.21
CA PHE A 24 -7.12 12.13 7.83
C PHE A 24 -8.08 11.00 8.22
N LEU A 25 -8.30 10.03 7.32
CA LEU A 25 -9.14 8.85 7.61
C LEU A 25 -8.57 8.02 8.76
N ALA A 26 -7.25 7.85 8.84
CA ALA A 26 -6.59 7.17 9.96
C ALA A 26 -6.80 7.88 11.30
N PHE A 27 -6.70 9.21 11.32
CA PHE A 27 -7.02 10.01 12.51
C PHE A 27 -8.49 9.89 12.91
N CYS A 28 -9.42 9.99 11.95
CA CYS A 28 -10.84 9.78 12.21
C CYS A 28 -11.10 8.38 12.78
N PHE A 29 -10.50 7.34 12.22
CA PHE A 29 -10.62 5.97 12.71
C PHE A 29 -10.15 5.84 14.15
N THR A 30 -9.00 6.45 14.46
CA THR A 30 -8.43 6.47 15.82
C THR A 30 -9.24 7.31 16.81
N ALA A 31 -9.82 8.42 16.36
CA ALA A 31 -10.73 9.22 17.17
C ALA A 31 -12.02 8.46 17.51
N VAL A 32 -12.59 7.72 16.55
CA VAL A 32 -13.76 6.85 16.79
C VAL A 32 -13.41 5.77 17.83
N LYS A 33 -12.21 5.17 17.79
CA LYS A 33 -11.75 4.25 18.85
C LYS A 33 -11.83 4.91 20.22
N GLY A 34 -11.19 6.06 20.38
CA GLY A 34 -11.10 6.77 21.66
C GLY A 34 -12.47 7.20 22.19
N LEU A 35 -13.37 7.65 21.30
CA LEU A 35 -14.70 8.13 21.67
C LEU A 35 -15.67 7.02 22.07
N PHE A 36 -15.66 5.88 21.37
CA PHE A 36 -16.70 4.85 21.52
C PHE A 36 -16.23 3.58 22.22
N PHE A 37 -14.93 3.31 22.25
CA PHE A 37 -14.36 2.05 22.74
C PHE A 37 -13.30 2.25 23.83
N GLY A 38 -13.25 3.45 24.42
CA GLY A 38 -12.38 3.79 25.54
C GLY A 38 -10.97 4.24 25.16
N PRO A 39 -10.19 4.69 26.15
CA PRO A 39 -8.84 5.18 25.94
C PRO A 39 -7.93 4.06 25.41
N THR A 40 -7.04 4.45 24.50
CA THR A 40 -6.04 3.54 23.92
C THR A 40 -4.67 3.94 24.43
N ASP A 41 -3.85 2.96 24.81
CA ASP A 41 -2.44 3.19 25.08
C ASP A 41 -1.70 3.60 23.79
N VAL A 42 -0.45 4.04 23.92
CA VAL A 42 0.34 4.50 22.76
C VAL A 42 0.48 3.41 21.70
N ARG A 43 0.63 2.15 22.13
CA ARG A 43 0.77 1.01 21.22
C ARG A 43 -0.52 0.78 20.43
N GLY A 44 -1.66 0.68 21.10
CA GLY A 44 -2.95 0.49 20.44
C GLY A 44 -3.30 1.68 19.54
N PHE A 45 -2.93 2.92 19.91
CA PHE A 45 -3.11 4.10 19.06
C PHE A 45 -2.38 3.89 17.72
N CYS A 46 -1.10 3.49 17.77
CA CYS A 46 -0.30 3.24 16.57
C CYS A 46 -0.89 2.14 15.69
N ILE A 47 -1.43 1.07 16.27
CA ILE A 47 -2.05 -0.03 15.51
C ILE A 47 -3.36 0.40 14.87
N VAL A 48 -4.24 1.07 15.60
CA VAL A 48 -5.52 1.58 15.07
C VAL A 48 -5.26 2.59 13.95
N PHE A 49 -4.30 3.50 14.15
CA PHE A 49 -3.87 4.45 13.13
C PHE A 49 -3.30 3.73 11.91
N ALA A 50 -2.45 2.72 12.09
CA ALA A 50 -1.87 1.95 10.99
C ALA A 50 -2.95 1.24 10.16
N GLU A 51 -3.89 0.56 10.80
CA GLU A 51 -5.02 -0.09 10.11
C GLU A 51 -5.90 0.93 9.38
N GLY A 52 -6.24 2.04 10.04
CA GLY A 52 -7.01 3.12 9.41
C GLY A 52 -6.30 3.72 8.20
N LEU A 53 -4.99 3.91 8.28
CA LEU A 53 -4.16 4.40 7.17
C LEU A 53 -4.16 3.41 6.00
N LEU A 54 -3.98 2.12 6.27
CA LEU A 54 -3.93 1.07 5.24
C LEU A 54 -5.27 0.91 4.53
N VAL A 55 -6.38 0.87 5.29
CA VAL A 55 -7.72 0.85 4.71
C VAL A 55 -7.97 2.11 3.91
N GLY A 56 -7.63 3.29 4.45
CA GLY A 56 -7.84 4.56 3.78
C GLY A 56 -7.08 4.66 2.46
N ILE A 57 -5.78 4.38 2.47
CA ILE A 57 -4.94 4.52 1.27
C ILE A 57 -5.33 3.51 0.20
N PHE A 58 -5.46 2.22 0.52
CA PHE A 58 -5.80 1.22 -0.48
C PHE A 58 -7.23 1.34 -1.01
N SER A 59 -8.15 1.88 -0.20
CA SER A 59 -9.48 2.23 -0.71
C SER A 59 -9.43 3.39 -1.69
N CYS A 60 -8.58 4.39 -1.44
CA CYS A 60 -8.40 5.53 -2.35
C CYS A 60 -7.70 5.09 -3.63
N THR A 61 -6.54 4.44 -3.52
CA THR A 61 -5.72 4.04 -4.67
C THR A 61 -6.39 2.96 -5.50
N GLY A 62 -7.19 2.07 -4.88
CA GLY A 62 -7.95 1.04 -5.59
C GLY A 62 -8.82 1.58 -6.71
N PHE A 63 -9.32 2.81 -6.60
CA PHE A 63 -10.10 3.49 -7.64
C PHE A 63 -9.35 3.70 -8.96
N GLN A 64 -8.03 3.54 -8.99
CA GLN A 64 -7.26 3.56 -10.23
C GLN A 64 -7.69 2.45 -11.22
N ALA A 65 -8.29 1.36 -10.73
CA ALA A 65 -8.85 0.30 -11.57
C ALA A 65 -10.19 0.70 -12.22
N PRO A 66 -11.29 0.94 -11.47
CA PRO A 66 -12.60 1.24 -12.05
C PRO A 66 -12.72 2.65 -12.62
N LEU A 67 -11.91 3.61 -12.15
CA LEU A 67 -11.98 5.03 -12.54
C LEU A 67 -10.70 5.50 -13.23
N TRP A 68 -10.03 4.61 -13.97
CA TRP A 68 -8.75 4.88 -14.62
C TRP A 68 -8.68 6.22 -15.35
N SER A 69 -9.64 6.53 -16.22
CA SER A 69 -9.61 7.78 -17.00
C SER A 69 -9.61 9.04 -16.14
N TRP A 70 -10.37 9.03 -15.03
CA TRP A 70 -10.39 10.13 -14.08
C TRP A 70 -9.10 10.16 -13.25
N TRP A 71 -8.68 9.00 -12.73
CA TRP A 71 -7.49 8.84 -11.90
C TRP A 71 -6.22 9.29 -12.64
N HIS A 72 -6.03 8.79 -13.85
CA HIS A 72 -4.95 9.18 -14.74
C HIS A 72 -5.00 10.68 -15.05
N LYS A 73 -6.17 11.27 -15.29
CA LYS A 73 -6.24 12.72 -15.61
C LYS A 73 -5.96 13.62 -14.40
N HIS A 74 -6.37 13.23 -13.21
CA HIS A 74 -6.50 14.14 -12.06
C HIS A 74 -5.59 13.83 -10.87
N VAL A 75 -5.09 12.59 -10.75
CA VAL A 75 -4.27 12.13 -9.64
C VAL A 75 -2.85 11.84 -10.13
N GLU A 76 -2.69 10.87 -11.03
CA GLU A 76 -1.37 10.34 -11.38
C GLU A 76 -0.73 10.99 -12.60
N CYS A 77 -1.55 11.52 -13.53
CA CYS A 77 -1.11 11.98 -14.83
C CYS A 77 -0.29 10.89 -15.57
N ASN A 78 0.56 11.29 -16.50
CA ASN A 78 1.37 10.35 -17.24
C ASN A 78 2.66 10.03 -16.46
N MET A 79 2.65 8.92 -15.72
CA MET A 79 3.84 8.35 -15.07
C MET A 79 4.67 7.44 -15.99
N GLY A 80 4.31 7.32 -17.27
CA GLY A 80 5.01 6.45 -18.22
C GLY A 80 4.69 4.96 -18.08
N MET A 81 3.67 4.60 -17.31
CA MET A 81 3.21 3.22 -17.12
C MET A 81 2.01 2.91 -18.03
N PRO A 82 1.94 1.70 -18.61
CA PRO A 82 0.79 1.30 -19.40
C PRO A 82 -0.46 1.10 -18.52
N PRO A 83 -1.67 1.38 -19.03
CA PRO A 83 -2.91 1.34 -18.23
C PRO A 83 -3.17 0.03 -17.48
N TRP A 84 -2.76 -1.11 -18.06
CA TRP A 84 -2.97 -2.42 -17.43
C TRP A 84 -2.23 -2.56 -16.09
N VAL A 85 -1.09 -1.89 -15.90
CA VAL A 85 -0.34 -1.91 -14.63
C VAL A 85 -1.19 -1.28 -13.53
N HIS A 86 -1.84 -0.16 -13.83
CA HIS A 86 -2.72 0.53 -12.89
C HIS A 86 -3.98 -0.29 -12.60
N TRP A 87 -4.60 -0.90 -13.60
CA TRP A 87 -5.75 -1.78 -13.37
C TRP A 87 -5.40 -2.97 -12.46
N MET A 88 -4.23 -3.59 -12.68
CA MET A 88 -3.75 -4.67 -11.83
C MET A 88 -3.44 -4.19 -10.41
N ALA A 89 -2.73 -3.06 -10.26
CA ALA A 89 -2.43 -2.48 -8.96
C ALA A 89 -3.71 -2.14 -8.20
N GLY A 90 -4.65 -1.40 -8.81
CA GLY A 90 -5.93 -1.04 -8.17
C GLY A 90 -6.77 -2.25 -7.77
N SER A 91 -6.76 -3.32 -8.58
CA SER A 91 -7.43 -4.57 -8.22
C SER A 91 -6.78 -5.24 -7.01
N MET A 92 -5.44 -5.29 -6.95
CA MET A 92 -4.71 -5.83 -5.79
C MET A 92 -4.94 -5.00 -4.52
N GLU A 93 -5.08 -3.68 -4.65
CA GLU A 93 -5.37 -2.78 -3.53
C GLU A 93 -6.77 -3.03 -2.95
N PHE A 94 -7.79 -3.22 -3.79
CA PHE A 94 -9.10 -3.68 -3.31
C PHE A 94 -9.04 -5.06 -2.66
N LEU A 95 -8.24 -5.99 -3.18
CA LEU A 95 -8.02 -7.28 -2.53
C LEU A 95 -7.37 -7.13 -1.15
N ILE A 96 -6.41 -6.20 -0.99
CA ILE A 96 -5.81 -5.87 0.32
C ILE A 96 -6.87 -5.35 1.29
N VAL A 97 -7.72 -4.42 0.86
CA VAL A 97 -8.83 -3.91 1.69
C VAL A 97 -9.78 -5.04 2.06
N GLY A 98 -10.16 -5.87 1.09
CA GLY A 98 -11.00 -7.04 1.30
C GLY A 98 -10.41 -7.98 2.34
N MET A 99 -9.14 -8.39 2.20
CA MET A 99 -8.48 -9.28 3.18
C MET A 99 -8.41 -8.69 4.59
N ARG A 100 -8.33 -7.37 4.73
CA ARG A 100 -8.29 -6.68 6.02
C ARG A 100 -9.67 -6.50 6.66
N LEU A 101 -10.71 -6.27 5.86
CA LEU A 101 -12.07 -5.97 6.32
C LEU A 101 -13.02 -7.18 6.30
N PHE A 102 -12.63 -8.30 5.67
CA PHE A 102 -13.54 -9.43 5.51
C PHE A 102 -13.89 -10.06 6.86
N ASP A 103 -15.21 -10.18 7.09
CA ASP A 103 -15.83 -10.59 8.34
C ASP A 103 -15.71 -9.55 9.47
N THR A 104 -16.64 -9.60 10.42
CA THR A 104 -16.73 -8.70 11.59
C THR A 104 -15.52 -8.76 12.52
N GLY A 105 -14.61 -9.71 12.31
CA GLY A 105 -13.34 -9.88 13.04
C GLY A 105 -12.08 -9.42 12.31
N GLY A 106 -12.18 -8.70 11.17
CA GLY A 106 -11.01 -8.20 10.44
C GLY A 106 -10.07 -7.31 11.29
N GLY A 107 -8.81 -7.15 10.87
CA GLY A 107 -7.77 -6.41 11.61
C GLY A 107 -8.21 -5.03 12.13
N PRO A 108 -8.85 -4.17 11.31
CA PRO A 108 -9.41 -2.90 11.76
C PRO A 108 -10.50 -3.05 12.83
N ALA A 109 -11.40 -4.05 12.71
CA ALA A 109 -12.43 -4.30 13.71
C ALA A 109 -11.82 -4.81 15.02
N ALA A 110 -10.82 -5.69 14.96
CA ALA A 110 -10.08 -6.15 16.13
C ALA A 110 -9.34 -4.99 16.83
N ALA A 111 -8.70 -4.09 16.06
CA ALA A 111 -8.08 -2.89 16.59
C ALA A 111 -9.09 -1.98 17.30
N MET A 112 -10.31 -1.87 16.76
CA MET A 112 -11.39 -1.08 17.34
C MET A 112 -11.94 -1.69 18.64
N LEU A 113 -12.10 -3.00 18.70
CA LEU A 113 -12.68 -3.69 19.85
C LEU A 113 -11.66 -3.99 20.96
N GLY A 114 -10.36 -3.94 20.65
CA GLY A 114 -9.30 -4.29 21.61
C GLY A 114 -9.29 -5.78 21.99
N GLY A 115 -9.87 -6.63 21.13
CA GLY A 115 -9.97 -8.08 21.34
C GLY A 115 -8.76 -8.84 20.81
N GLY A 116 -8.67 -10.12 21.18
CA GLY A 116 -7.73 -11.05 20.54
C GLY A 116 -8.07 -11.26 19.07
N VAL A 117 -7.07 -11.70 18.30
CA VAL A 117 -7.20 -12.02 16.88
C VAL A 117 -6.94 -13.51 16.70
N ASP A 118 -7.84 -14.21 16.00
CA ASP A 118 -7.63 -15.61 15.67
C ASP A 118 -6.53 -15.80 14.61
N ALA A 119 -6.01 -17.02 14.50
CA ALA A 119 -4.96 -17.32 13.54
C ALA A 119 -5.36 -17.11 12.07
N GLU A 120 -6.66 -17.16 11.75
CA GLU A 120 -7.14 -17.01 10.38
C GLU A 120 -7.17 -15.53 9.96
N VAL A 121 -7.65 -14.64 10.81
CA VAL A 121 -7.54 -13.18 10.64
C VAL A 121 -6.07 -12.78 10.55
N ALA A 122 -5.20 -13.31 11.43
CA ALA A 122 -3.77 -12.98 11.42
C ALA A 122 -3.10 -13.42 10.10
N LYS A 123 -3.41 -14.62 9.59
CA LYS A 123 -2.93 -15.11 8.29
C LYS A 123 -3.44 -14.26 7.13
N ARG A 124 -4.71 -13.85 7.14
CA ARG A 124 -5.28 -12.95 6.13
C ARG A 124 -4.59 -11.59 6.15
N CYS A 125 -4.33 -11.02 7.33
CA CYS A 125 -3.57 -9.78 7.47
C CYS A 125 -2.12 -9.93 6.98
N ALA A 126 -1.48 -11.08 7.24
CA ALA A 126 -0.15 -11.38 6.73
C ALA A 126 -0.13 -11.55 5.20
N LEU A 127 -1.16 -12.17 4.61
CA LEU A 127 -1.30 -12.24 3.15
C LEU A 127 -1.52 -10.87 2.54
N ALA A 128 -2.34 -10.02 3.16
CA ALA A 128 -2.52 -8.63 2.77
C ALA A 128 -1.19 -7.85 2.85
N HIS A 129 -0.39 -8.09 3.89
CA HIS A 129 0.96 -7.53 4.02
C HIS A 129 1.91 -8.01 2.93
N PHE A 130 1.89 -9.31 2.58
CA PHE A 130 2.68 -9.86 1.49
C PHE A 130 2.37 -9.18 0.15
N VAL A 131 1.08 -9.05 -0.20
CA VAL A 131 0.65 -8.35 -1.43
C VAL A 131 1.03 -6.87 -1.39
N THR A 132 0.84 -6.21 -0.23
CA THR A 132 1.27 -4.83 0.01
C THR A 132 2.76 -4.66 -0.29
N CYS A 133 3.60 -5.55 0.23
CA CYS A 133 5.04 -5.50 0.02
C CYS A 133 5.41 -5.67 -1.45
N GLY A 134 4.73 -6.56 -2.19
CA GLY A 134 4.89 -6.67 -3.64
C GLY A 134 4.63 -5.35 -4.38
N LEU A 135 3.48 -4.72 -4.12
CA LEU A 135 3.12 -3.43 -4.73
C LEU A 135 4.10 -2.32 -4.34
N MET A 136 4.39 -2.20 -3.05
CA MET A 136 5.25 -1.13 -2.53
C MET A 136 6.71 -1.32 -2.92
N GLY A 137 7.18 -2.55 -3.08
CA GLY A 137 8.51 -2.82 -3.64
C GLY A 137 8.65 -2.27 -5.06
N GLY A 138 7.61 -2.47 -5.90
CA GLY A 138 7.54 -1.84 -7.22
C GLY A 138 7.56 -0.31 -7.13
N ALA A 139 6.73 0.27 -6.27
CA ALA A 139 6.68 1.71 -6.06
C ALA A 139 8.02 2.29 -5.58
N LEU A 140 8.68 1.64 -4.61
CA LEU A 140 10.00 2.04 -4.08
C LEU A 140 11.08 2.08 -5.16
N TRP A 141 10.96 1.26 -6.20
CA TRP A 141 11.85 1.33 -7.36
C TRP A 141 11.40 2.39 -8.36
N THR A 142 10.12 2.39 -8.74
CA THR A 142 9.55 3.29 -9.75
C THR A 142 9.75 4.75 -9.38
N TRP A 143 9.53 5.14 -8.13
CA TRP A 143 9.62 6.53 -7.69
C TRP A 143 11.01 7.17 -7.93
N PRO A 144 12.11 6.65 -7.37
CA PRO A 144 13.44 7.21 -7.56
C PRO A 144 14.02 6.94 -8.95
N PHE A 145 13.75 5.79 -9.56
CA PHE A 145 14.48 5.36 -10.76
C PHE A 145 13.65 5.45 -12.04
N GLY A 146 12.37 5.07 -12.00
CA GLY A 146 11.46 5.14 -13.15
C GLY A 146 11.02 6.58 -13.46
N VAL A 147 10.32 7.21 -12.51
CA VAL A 147 9.75 8.57 -12.68
C VAL A 147 10.64 9.69 -12.14
N ARG A 148 11.72 9.33 -11.41
CA ARG A 148 12.72 10.26 -10.86
C ARG A 148 12.14 11.32 -9.91
N VAL A 149 11.17 10.93 -9.09
CA VAL A 149 10.58 11.78 -8.06
C VAL A 149 10.73 11.14 -6.68
N LEU A 150 11.79 11.53 -5.96
CA LEU A 150 12.10 11.02 -4.62
C LEU A 150 10.98 11.24 -3.60
N ARG A 151 10.23 12.34 -3.72
CA ARG A 151 9.11 12.64 -2.81
C ARG A 151 8.04 11.54 -2.86
N GLY A 152 7.89 10.84 -3.98
CA GLY A 152 6.95 9.73 -4.11
C GLY A 152 7.27 8.52 -3.25
N LEU A 153 8.47 8.43 -2.66
CA LEU A 153 8.83 7.39 -1.68
C LEU A 153 8.02 7.50 -0.38
N VAL A 154 7.57 8.70 0.00
CA VAL A 154 6.87 8.95 1.27
C VAL A 154 5.66 8.05 1.46
N PRO A 155 4.66 8.02 0.54
CA PRO A 155 3.51 7.12 0.70
C PRO A 155 3.93 5.64 0.76
N SER A 156 4.90 5.20 -0.05
CA SER A 156 5.35 3.80 -0.03
C SER A 156 5.98 3.39 1.30
N LEU A 157 6.81 4.25 1.89
CA LEU A 157 7.44 4.00 3.19
C LEU A 157 6.42 4.03 4.32
N LEU A 158 5.45 4.95 4.28
CA LEU A 158 4.36 5.01 5.26
C LEU A 158 3.52 3.73 5.22
N VAL A 159 3.13 3.28 4.02
CA VAL A 159 2.36 2.04 3.83
C VAL A 159 3.13 0.82 4.31
N LEU A 160 4.40 0.68 3.94
CA LEU A 160 5.22 -0.44 4.37
C LEU A 160 5.37 -0.48 5.89
N SER A 161 5.69 0.65 6.50
CA SER A 161 5.85 0.75 7.96
C SER A 161 4.55 0.40 8.68
N ALA A 162 3.42 0.99 8.26
CA ALA A 162 2.11 0.69 8.83
C ALA A 162 1.73 -0.79 8.66
N SER A 163 1.94 -1.34 7.46
CA SER A 163 1.59 -2.72 7.12
C SER A 163 2.44 -3.73 7.89
N THR A 164 3.74 -3.48 8.04
CA THR A 164 4.64 -4.30 8.86
C THR A 164 4.26 -4.25 10.33
N LEU A 165 4.04 -3.05 10.89
CA LEU A 165 3.67 -2.88 12.29
C LEU A 165 2.35 -3.60 12.62
N ALA A 166 1.33 -3.40 11.78
CA ALA A 166 0.04 -4.06 11.96
C ALA A 166 0.15 -5.58 11.83
N SER A 167 0.84 -6.08 10.79
CA SER A 167 1.00 -7.52 10.57
C SER A 167 1.78 -8.22 11.69
N ASP A 168 2.88 -7.63 12.16
CA ASP A 168 3.66 -8.18 13.28
C ASP A 168 2.79 -8.25 14.54
N HIS A 169 2.03 -7.18 14.82
CA HIS A 169 1.14 -7.14 15.97
C HIS A 169 0.08 -8.25 15.94
N TRP A 170 -0.60 -8.46 14.82
CA TRP A 170 -1.63 -9.49 14.70
C TRP A 170 -1.07 -10.90 14.78
N LEU A 171 0.08 -11.17 14.15
CA LEU A 171 0.75 -12.48 14.22
C LEU A 171 1.16 -12.82 15.65
N ARG A 172 1.70 -11.85 16.40
CA ARG A 172 2.04 -12.05 17.82
C ARG A 172 0.81 -12.25 18.68
N LEU A 173 -0.25 -11.47 18.49
CA LEU A 173 -1.50 -11.64 19.25
C LEU A 173 -2.16 -13.01 19.00
N ALA A 174 -2.01 -13.57 17.79
CA ALA A 174 -2.49 -14.90 17.45
C ALA A 174 -1.55 -16.03 17.93
N GLY A 175 -0.44 -15.73 18.62
CA GLY A 175 0.52 -16.72 19.08
C GLY A 175 1.36 -17.37 17.97
N MET A 176 1.50 -16.70 16.81
CA MET A 176 2.18 -17.22 15.62
C MET A 176 3.64 -16.72 15.51
N GLU A 177 4.40 -16.76 16.60
CA GLU A 177 5.76 -16.17 16.65
C GLU A 177 6.74 -16.85 15.66
N ASP A 178 6.70 -18.18 15.56
CA ASP A 178 7.57 -18.94 14.65
C ASP A 178 7.26 -18.67 13.16
N ASP A 179 5.99 -18.42 12.85
CA ASP A 179 5.56 -18.10 11.48
C ASP A 179 5.74 -16.62 11.15
N CYS A 180 5.77 -15.75 12.15
CA CYS A 180 5.98 -14.30 11.99
C CYS A 180 7.25 -14.00 11.19
N VAL A 181 8.38 -14.61 11.57
CA VAL A 181 9.65 -14.42 10.87
C VAL A 181 9.57 -14.90 9.43
N LYS A 182 8.96 -16.07 9.19
CA LYS A 182 8.83 -16.65 7.84
C LYS A 182 7.95 -15.78 6.94
N LEU A 183 6.84 -15.28 7.47
CA LEU A 183 5.89 -14.44 6.73
C LEU A 183 6.48 -13.06 6.41
N HIS A 184 7.26 -12.45 7.32
CA HIS A 184 7.99 -11.22 7.02
C HIS A 184 9.12 -11.46 6.02
N ALA A 185 9.84 -12.58 6.10
CA ALA A 185 10.85 -12.93 5.09
C ALA A 185 10.22 -13.12 3.70
N ALA A 186 9.08 -13.80 3.62
CA ALA A 186 8.31 -13.94 2.37
C ALA A 186 7.84 -12.58 1.84
N SER A 187 7.36 -11.69 2.72
CA SER A 187 6.93 -10.34 2.36
C SER A 187 8.10 -9.48 1.86
N PHE A 188 9.27 -9.58 2.47
CA PHE A 188 10.49 -8.96 1.97
C PHE A 188 10.85 -9.50 0.57
N GLY A 189 10.76 -10.81 0.37
CA GLY A 189 10.91 -11.43 -0.95
C GLY A 189 9.93 -10.86 -1.97
N ALA A 190 8.66 -10.69 -1.62
CA ALA A 190 7.66 -10.05 -2.47
C ALA A 190 8.06 -8.62 -2.84
N SER A 191 8.57 -7.84 -1.89
CA SER A 191 9.08 -6.48 -2.15
C SER A 191 10.22 -6.48 -3.16
N LEU A 192 11.17 -7.41 -3.05
CA LEU A 192 12.26 -7.54 -4.03
C LEU A 192 11.75 -7.93 -5.41
N LEU A 193 10.79 -8.85 -5.48
CA LEU A 193 10.15 -9.24 -6.73
C LEU A 193 9.41 -8.07 -7.38
N GLY A 194 8.65 -7.30 -6.61
CA GLY A 194 7.97 -6.09 -7.07
C GLY A 194 8.94 -5.05 -7.62
N ALA A 195 10.02 -4.76 -6.88
CA ALA A 195 11.08 -3.85 -7.32
C ALA A 195 11.75 -4.32 -8.62
N THR A 196 12.03 -5.62 -8.72
CA THR A 196 12.65 -6.23 -9.92
C THR A 196 11.70 -6.17 -11.11
N ALA A 197 10.41 -6.47 -10.92
CA ALA A 197 9.40 -6.37 -11.97
C ALA A 197 9.27 -4.94 -12.49
N ALA A 198 9.24 -3.95 -11.59
CA ALA A 198 9.24 -2.54 -11.97
C ALA A 198 10.52 -2.18 -12.76
N ALA A 199 11.70 -2.63 -12.30
CA ALA A 199 12.96 -2.39 -13.00
C ALA A 199 12.97 -2.95 -14.43
N LEU A 200 12.34 -4.11 -14.65
CA LEU A 200 12.23 -4.72 -15.97
C LEU A 200 11.20 -4.01 -16.85
N LEU A 201 10.06 -3.57 -16.29
CA LEU A 201 9.02 -2.84 -17.02
C LEU A 201 9.49 -1.46 -17.48
N PHE A 202 10.30 -0.78 -16.68
CA PHE A 202 10.86 0.54 -16.99
C PHE A 202 12.20 0.48 -17.73
N ARG A 203 12.69 -0.71 -18.09
CA ARG A 203 13.89 -0.84 -18.90
C ARG A 203 13.53 -0.37 -20.32
N ASP A 204 14.17 0.72 -20.78
CA ASP A 204 14.01 1.22 -22.14
C ASP A 204 14.07 0.04 -23.12
N PRO A 205 13.04 -0.16 -23.97
CA PRO A 205 13.16 -1.13 -25.05
C PRO A 205 14.36 -0.64 -25.85
N LYS A 206 15.45 -1.43 -25.82
CA LYS A 206 16.64 -1.16 -26.63
C LYS A 206 16.14 -0.69 -27.97
N VAL A 207 16.45 0.55 -28.31
CA VAL A 207 16.28 1.12 -29.64
C VAL A 207 16.62 -0.02 -30.60
N LYS A 208 15.60 -0.61 -31.23
CA LYS A 208 15.83 -1.29 -32.50
C LYS A 208 16.35 -0.14 -33.33
N SER A 209 17.68 0.00 -33.38
CA SER A 209 18.29 0.90 -34.33
C SER A 209 17.65 0.49 -35.64
N SER A 210 16.99 1.45 -36.25
CA SER A 210 16.89 1.53 -37.70
C SER A 210 18.27 1.20 -38.26
N ALA A 211 18.48 -0.09 -38.49
CA ALA A 211 19.45 -0.62 -39.40
C ALA A 211 18.56 -1.08 -40.56
N ASP A 212 18.59 -0.20 -41.56
CA ASP A 212 18.19 -0.39 -42.95
C ASP A 212 18.44 -1.82 -43.47
#